data_AF-A0A533YN26-F1
#
_entry.id   AF-A0A533YN26-F1
#
_cell.length_a   1.000
_cell.length_b   1.000
_cell.length_c   1.000
_cell.angle_alpha   90.00
_cell.angle_beta   90.00
_cell.angle_gamma   90.00
#
_symmetry.space_group_name_H-M   'P 1'
#
loop_
_entity.id
_entity.type
_entity.pdbx_description
1 polymer ?
#
loop_
_entity_poly.entity_id
_entity_poly.type
_entity_poly.pdbx_seq_one_letter_code
_entity_poly.pdbx_strand_id
1 'polypeptide(L)'
;MTLEDQEESLKNITMYNLISAFKKVLDSVPKKIYHDVELFTVSIDEQMSYIADVFRYRDQVTFFELVQHMTEKLRIIVTVMAMLEMVKNRLIELQPAAYEDDFLV
;
A
#
# COMPACT_ATOMS: atom_id res chain seq x y z
N MET A 1 -20.75 4.54 12.76
CA MET A 1 -19.29 4.63 12.85
C MET A 1 -18.98 5.92 13.57
N THR A 2 -18.67 5.83 14.85
CA THR A 2 -18.33 6.98 15.69
C THR A 2 -16.85 7.33 15.49
N LEU A 3 -16.46 8.56 15.82
CA LEU A 3 -15.06 9.02 15.75
C LEU A 3 -14.10 8.18 16.62
N GLU A 4 -14.64 7.43 17.58
CA GLU A 4 -13.93 6.51 18.47
C GLU A 4 -13.55 5.20 17.76
N ASP A 5 -14.37 4.74 16.79
CA ASP A 5 -14.10 3.51 16.02
C ASP A 5 -12.87 3.67 15.10
N GLN A 6 -12.58 4.90 14.65
CA GLN A 6 -11.44 5.20 13.77
C GLN A 6 -10.08 5.21 14.51
N GLU A 7 -10.06 5.53 15.81
CA GLU A 7 -8.83 5.48 16.61
C GLU A 7 -8.41 4.05 16.97
N GLU A 8 -9.36 3.10 16.98
CA GLU A 8 -9.11 1.73 17.38
C GLU A 8 -8.50 0.88 16.25
N SER A 9 -8.78 1.20 14.98
CA SER A 9 -8.23 0.49 13.83
C SER A 9 -6.70 0.68 13.67
N LEU A 10 -6.19 1.87 14.01
CA LEU A 10 -4.76 2.19 13.96
C LEU A 10 -3.96 1.59 15.14
N LYS A 11 -4.60 1.28 16.27
CA LYS A 11 -3.92 0.78 17.48
C LYS A 11 -3.29 -0.60 17.31
N ASN A 12 -3.74 -1.37 16.32
CA ASN A 12 -3.33 -2.76 16.14
C ASN A 12 -2.26 -2.95 15.06
N ILE A 13 -1.84 -1.89 14.36
CA ILE A 13 -0.72 -1.94 13.42
C ILE A 13 0.51 -1.35 14.12
N THR A 14 1.48 -2.19 14.44
CA THR A 14 2.74 -1.70 14.98
C THR A 14 3.67 -1.22 13.86
N MET A 15 4.60 -0.31 14.17
CA MET A 15 5.66 0.10 13.24
C MET A 15 6.46 -1.10 12.70
N TYR A 16 6.55 -2.17 13.48
CA TYR A 16 7.19 -3.42 13.08
C TYR A 16 6.41 -4.13 11.95
N ASN A 17 5.08 -4.19 12.03
CA ASN A 17 4.26 -4.79 10.96
C ASN A 17 4.47 -4.06 9.63
N LEU A 18 4.51 -2.72 9.68
CA LEU A 18 4.74 -1.91 8.48
C LEU A 18 6.13 -2.18 7.87
N ILE A 19 7.18 -2.22 8.70
CA ILE A 19 8.56 -2.49 8.26
C ILE A 19 8.69 -3.91 7.69
N SER A 20 8.08 -4.90 8.34
CA SER A 20 8.17 -6.31 7.94
C SER A 20 7.42 -6.60 6.63
N ALA A 21 6.19 -6.07 6.49
CA ALA A 21 5.42 -6.19 5.25
C ALA A 21 6.14 -5.51 4.08
N PHE A 22 6.69 -4.31 4.31
CA PHE A 22 7.49 -3.60 3.31
C PHE A 22 8.72 -4.42 2.88
N LYS A 23 9.48 -4.96 3.83
CA LYS A 23 10.66 -5.80 3.55
C LYS A 23 10.29 -7.04 2.73
N LYS A 24 9.21 -7.74 3.10
CA LYS A 24 8.74 -8.94 2.41
C LYS A 24 8.41 -8.67 0.95
N VAL A 25 7.75 -7.56 0.67
CA VAL A 25 7.44 -7.15 -0.70
C VAL A 25 8.72 -6.85 -1.48
N LEU A 26 9.67 -6.10 -0.89
CA LEU A 26 10.94 -5.80 -1.55
C LEU A 26 11.76 -7.06 -1.90
N ASP A 27 11.72 -8.06 -1.03
CA ASP A 27 12.45 -9.33 -1.21
C ASP A 27 11.77 -10.25 -2.25
N SER A 28 10.47 -10.06 -2.50
CA SER A 28 9.70 -10.85 -3.46
C SER A 28 9.85 -10.40 -4.93
N VAL A 29 10.43 -9.22 -5.18
CA VAL A 29 10.59 -8.69 -6.54
C VAL A 29 11.72 -9.42 -7.28
N PRO A 30 11.44 -10.18 -8.36
CA PRO A 30 12.46 -10.89 -9.11
C PRO A 30 13.45 -9.90 -9.74
N LYS A 31 14.76 -10.20 -9.65
CA LYS A 31 15.81 -9.44 -10.33
C LYS A 31 15.62 -9.55 -11.84
N LYS A 32 14.95 -8.60 -12.47
CA LYS A 32 14.91 -8.51 -13.94
C LYS A 32 16.31 -8.17 -14.47
N ILE A 33 16.84 -9.10 -15.26
CA ILE A 33 18.05 -8.97 -16.07
C ILE A 33 17.69 -8.02 -17.23
N TYR A 34 18.31 -6.84 -17.23
CA TYR A 34 18.34 -5.80 -18.28
C TYR A 34 17.05 -5.55 -19.08
N HIS A 35 16.45 -4.38 -18.87
CA HIS A 35 15.89 -3.59 -19.96
C HIS A 35 16.20 -2.12 -19.65
N ASP A 36 16.67 -1.37 -20.64
CA ASP A 36 16.90 0.07 -20.56
C ASP A 36 15.75 0.72 -19.80
N VAL A 37 16.08 1.28 -18.63
CA VAL A 37 15.09 1.87 -17.74
C VAL A 37 14.73 3.21 -18.37
N GLU A 38 13.71 3.20 -19.23
CA GLU A 38 12.84 4.37 -19.32
C GLU A 38 12.36 4.62 -17.89
N LEU A 39 13.00 5.58 -17.21
CA LEU A 39 12.62 6.06 -15.90
C LEU A 39 11.24 6.72 -16.05
N PHE A 40 10.18 5.93 -16.14
CA PHE A 40 8.85 6.46 -15.91
C PHE A 40 8.84 7.03 -14.50
N THR A 41 8.74 8.35 -14.39
CA THR A 41 8.62 9.03 -13.12
C THR A 41 7.27 8.64 -12.51
N VAL A 42 7.26 7.68 -11.59
CA VAL A 42 6.05 7.35 -10.84
C VAL A 42 5.85 8.42 -9.77
N SER A 43 4.77 9.18 -9.87
CA SER A 43 4.41 10.22 -8.91
C SER A 43 3.48 9.70 -7.80
N ILE A 44 3.48 10.40 -6.67
CA ILE A 44 2.57 10.10 -5.55
C ILE A 44 1.12 10.33 -6.00
N ASP A 45 0.83 11.42 -6.70
CA ASP A 45 -0.53 11.76 -7.16
C ASP A 45 -1.11 10.69 -8.10
N GLU A 46 -0.30 10.16 -9.02
CA GLU A 46 -0.72 9.05 -9.88
C GLU A 46 -1.05 7.79 -9.07
N GLN A 47 -0.27 7.48 -8.04
CA GLN A 47 -0.55 6.32 -7.19
C GLN A 47 -1.77 6.56 -6.28
N MET A 48 -2.02 7.79 -5.81
CA MET A 48 -3.26 8.13 -5.11
C MET A 48 -4.48 7.94 -6.02
N SER A 49 -4.40 8.35 -7.30
CA SER A 49 -5.46 8.13 -8.27
C SER A 49 -5.69 6.64 -8.51
N TYR A 50 -4.62 5.85 -8.64
CA TYR A 50 -4.71 4.40 -8.78
C TYR A 50 -5.44 3.75 -7.59
N ILE A 51 -5.07 4.12 -6.36
CA ILE A 51 -5.71 3.59 -5.14
C ILE A 51 -7.20 3.97 -5.13
N ALA A 52 -7.53 5.23 -5.42
CA ALA A 52 -8.91 5.69 -5.49
C ALA A 52 -9.74 4.94 -6.55
N ASP A 53 -9.15 4.61 -7.69
CA ASP A 53 -9.81 3.84 -8.75
C ASP A 53 -10.10 2.39 -8.32
N VAL A 54 -9.25 1.77 -7.51
CA VAL A 54 -9.50 0.43 -6.94
C VAL A 54 -10.75 0.46 -6.05
N PHE A 55 -10.88 1.49 -5.21
CA PHE A 55 -12.03 1.65 -4.30
C PHE A 55 -13.35 2.03 -5.00
N ARG A 56 -13.33 2.32 -6.30
CA ARG A 56 -14.59 2.48 -7.05
C ARG A 56 -15.35 1.17 -7.23
N TYR A 57 -14.66 0.04 -7.13
CA TYR A 57 -15.20 -1.28 -7.41
C TYR A 57 -15.10 -2.27 -6.24
N ARG A 58 -14.37 -1.91 -5.19
CA ARG A 58 -14.18 -2.73 -3.99
C ARG A 58 -14.27 -1.86 -2.74
N ASP A 59 -14.92 -2.38 -1.70
CA ASP A 59 -15.01 -1.69 -0.40
C ASP A 59 -13.74 -1.85 0.44
N GLN A 60 -12.97 -2.92 0.20
CA GLN A 60 -11.71 -3.23 0.88
C GLN A 60 -10.79 -4.05 -0.03
N VAL A 61 -9.48 -3.90 0.13
CA VAL A 61 -8.46 -4.66 -0.61
C VAL A 61 -7.25 -4.92 0.29
N THR A 62 -6.60 -6.07 0.17
CA THR A 62 -5.33 -6.24 0.91
C THR A 62 -4.21 -5.44 0.27
N PHE A 63 -3.21 -5.03 1.05
CA PHE A 63 -2.03 -4.37 0.50
C PHE A 63 -1.33 -5.25 -0.54
N PHE A 64 -1.21 -6.55 -0.29
CA PHE A 64 -0.67 -7.48 -1.28
C PHE A 64 -1.49 -7.45 -2.57
N GLU A 65 -2.82 -7.49 -2.50
CA GLU A 65 -3.67 -7.42 -3.68
C GLU A 65 -3.50 -6.12 -4.46
N LEU A 66 -3.30 -5.00 -3.75
CA LEU A 66 -3.10 -3.67 -4.31
C LEU A 66 -1.78 -3.55 -5.10
N VAL A 67 -0.74 -4.27 -4.71
CA VAL A 67 0.61 -4.13 -5.31
C VAL A 67 1.10 -5.34 -6.11
N GLN A 68 0.44 -6.50 -6.03
CA GLN A 68 0.90 -7.76 -6.68
C GLN A 68 1.08 -7.65 -8.20
N HIS A 69 0.40 -6.72 -8.87
CA HIS A 69 0.50 -6.50 -10.31
C HIS A 69 1.66 -5.58 -10.71
N MET A 70 2.34 -4.95 -9.75
CA MET A 70 3.41 -3.99 -10.00
C MET A 70 4.75 -4.73 -10.18
N THR A 71 5.41 -4.51 -11.32
CA THR A 71 6.71 -5.16 -11.60
C THR A 71 7.92 -4.34 -11.18
N GLU A 72 7.72 -3.06 -10.87
CA GLU A 72 8.79 -2.12 -10.55
C GLU A 72 8.82 -1.80 -9.07
N LYS A 73 9.98 -2.00 -8.44
CA LYS A 73 10.18 -1.69 -7.02
C LYS A 73 9.87 -0.23 -6.69
N LEU A 74 10.23 0.71 -7.56
CA LEU A 74 9.94 2.14 -7.35
C LEU A 74 8.43 2.39 -7.28
N ARG A 75 7.64 1.77 -8.15
CA ARG A 75 6.19 1.92 -8.17
C ARG A 75 5.57 1.48 -6.83
N ILE A 76 5.97 0.32 -6.32
CA ILE A 76 5.52 -0.20 -5.02
C ILE A 76 5.85 0.80 -3.89
N ILE A 77 7.08 1.33 -3.87
CA ILE A 77 7.50 2.32 -2.87
C ILE A 77 6.62 3.57 -2.93
N VAL A 78 6.36 4.08 -4.14
CA VAL A 78 5.52 5.27 -4.34
C VAL A 78 4.06 5.00 -3.96
N THR A 79 3.52 3.80 -4.21
CA THR A 79 2.19 3.39 -3.76
C THR A 79 2.08 3.38 -2.24
N VAL A 80 3.12 2.90 -1.54
CA VAL A 80 3.16 2.97 -0.07
C VAL A 80 3.17 4.41 0.41
N MET A 81 3.97 5.29 -0.20
CA MET A 81 3.98 6.72 0.14
C MET A 81 2.62 7.38 -0.12
N ALA A 82 1.96 7.05 -1.23
CA ALA A 82 0.62 7.54 -1.56
C ALA A 82 -0.42 7.09 -0.55
N MET A 83 -0.41 5.82 -0.14
CA MET A 83 -1.30 5.33 0.92
C MET A 83 -1.06 6.08 2.23
N LEU A 84 0.18 6.30 2.65
CA LEU A 84 0.48 7.06 3.86
C LEU A 84 -0.05 8.50 3.79
N GLU A 85 0.06 9.15 2.64
CA GLU A 85 -0.51 10.48 2.43
C GLU A 85 -2.05 10.44 2.47
N MET A 86 -2.69 9.42 1.89
CA MET A 86 -4.14 9.24 1.94
C MET A 86 -4.64 8.97 3.37
N VAL A 87 -3.94 8.15 4.16
CA VAL A 87 -4.23 7.92 5.58
C VAL A 87 -4.10 9.21 6.37
N LYS A 88 -3.01 9.97 6.16
CA LYS A 88 -2.79 11.28 6.80
C LYS A 88 -3.92 12.27 6.49
N ASN A 89 -4.47 12.22 5.29
CA ASN A 89 -5.61 13.05 4.87
C ASN A 89 -6.98 12.41 5.18
N ARG A 90 -7.02 11.28 5.90
CA ARG A 90 -8.24 10.54 6.26
C ARG A 90 -9.11 10.14 5.05
N LEU A 91 -8.46 9.86 3.92
CA LEU A 91 -9.13 9.41 2.69
C LEU A 91 -9.31 7.88 2.66
N ILE A 92 -8.44 7.15 3.35
CA ILE A 92 -8.49 5.69 3.52
C ILE A 92 -8.14 5.34 4.97
N GLU A 93 -8.54 4.15 5.41
CA GLU A 93 -8.21 3.60 6.73
C GLU A 93 -7.44 2.29 6.55
N LEU A 94 -6.61 1.92 7.54
CA LEU A 94 -5.89 0.65 7.52
C LEU A 94 -6.41 -0.25 8.63
N GLN A 95 -6.64 -1.52 8.33
CA GLN A 95 -7.10 -2.53 9.29
C GLN A 95 -6.17 -3.75 9.32
N PRO A 96 -6.00 -4.43 10.47
CA PRO A 96 -5.25 -5.68 10.52
C PRO A 96 -5.85 -6.74 9.59
N ALA A 97 -5.02 -7.41 8.78
CA ALA A 97 -5.44 -8.58 8.03
C ALA A 97 -5.31 -9.86 8.87
N ALA A 98 -5.91 -10.95 8.38
CA ALA A 98 -5.78 -12.27 9.01
C ALA A 98 -4.34 -12.84 8.94
N TYR A 99 -3.48 -12.29 8.08
CA TYR A 99 -2.10 -12.69 7.91
C TYR A 99 -1.15 -11.67 8.57
N GLU A 100 -0.14 -12.13 9.31
CA GLU A 100 0.76 -11.27 10.09
C GLU A 100 1.54 -10.22 9.26
N ASP A 101 1.73 -10.47 7.96
CA ASP A 101 2.52 -9.64 7.05
C ASP A 101 1.67 -8.85 6.03
N ASP A 102 0.37 -8.66 6.29
CA ASP A 102 -0.54 -7.93 5.39
C ASP A 102 -1.49 -7.02 6.18
N PHE A 103 -2.15 -6.10 5.48
CA PHE A 103 -3.19 -5.25 6.05
C PHE A 103 -4.28 -4.98 5.01
N LEU A 104 -5.49 -4.73 5.49
CA LEU A 104 -6.59 -4.27 4.67
C LEU A 104 -6.52 -2.74 4.55
N VAL A 105 -6.77 -2.27 3.33
CA VAL A 105 -6.95 -0.88 2.95
C VAL A 105 -8.40 -0.69 2.56
#